data_AF-A0AAV6DAS4-F1
#
_entry.id   AF-A0AAV6DAS4-F1
#
_cell.length_a   1.000
_cell.length_b   1.000
_cell.length_c   1.000
_cell.angle_alpha   90.00
_cell.angle_beta   90.00
_cell.angle_gamma   90.00
#
_symmetry.space_group_name_H-M   'P 1'
#
loop_
_entity.id
_entity.type
_entity.pdbx_description
1 polymer ?
#
loop_
_entity_poly.entity_id
_entity_poly.type
_entity_poly.pdbx_seq_one_letter_code
_entity_poly.pdbx_strand_id
1 'polypeptide(L)' 'MDTARTVPLHEAISEFKRKVVLDTLARFSGNRSRAAAALQIERTSLLRLLRELEIASVVPPPRGRPAGRD' A
#
# COMPACT_ATOMS: atom_id res chain seq x y z
N MET A 1 11.65 -27.34 -11.10
CA MET A 1 10.80 -27.10 -12.28
C MET A 1 10.06 -25.80 -12.01
N ASP A 2 10.70 -24.66 -12.32
CA ASP A 2 10.08 -23.35 -12.17
C ASP A 2 9.21 -23.11 -13.41
N THR A 3 7.95 -23.50 -13.32
CA THR A 3 6.97 -23.24 -14.37
C THR A 3 6.70 -21.74 -14.33
N ALA A 4 7.26 -21.00 -15.28
CA ALA A 4 6.97 -19.58 -15.46
C ALA A 4 5.44 -19.43 -15.56
N ARG A 5 4.81 -19.02 -14.47
CA ARG A 5 3.37 -18.81 -14.41
C ARG A 5 3.08 -17.62 -15.31
N THR A 6 2.47 -17.90 -16.45
CA THR A 6 1.89 -16.88 -17.31
C THR A 6 0.66 -16.34 -16.59
N VAL A 7 0.82 -15.22 -15.90
CA VAL A 7 -0.28 -14.47 -15.29
C VAL A 7 -0.78 -13.39 -16.26
N PRO A 8 -2.08 -13.05 -16.24
CA PRO A 8 -2.58 -11.89 -16.95
C PRO A 8 -1.83 -10.61 -16.56
N LEU A 9 -1.62 -9.70 -17.52
CA LEU A 9 -0.90 -8.45 -17.29
C LEU A 9 -1.50 -7.61 -16.13
N HIS A 10 -2.84 -7.57 -16.03
CA HIS A 10 -3.52 -6.83 -14.97
C HIS A 10 -3.20 -7.40 -13.57
N GLU A 11 -2.99 -8.70 -13.46
CA GLU A 11 -2.61 -9.39 -12.23
C GLU A 11 -1.14 -9.09 -11.89
N ALA A 12 -0.24 -9.22 -12.87
CA ALA A 12 1.17 -8.89 -12.70
C ALA A 12 1.38 -7.42 -12.27
N ILE A 13 0.63 -6.49 -12.89
CA ILE A 13 0.66 -5.07 -12.53
C ILE A 13 0.15 -4.87 -11.10
N SER A 14 -0.94 -5.54 -10.72
CA SER A 14 -1.51 -5.44 -9.37
C SER A 14 -0.55 -5.98 -8.31
N GLU A 15 0.09 -7.10 -8.58
CA GLU A 15 1.11 -7.70 -7.70
C GLU A 15 2.33 -6.80 -7.57
N PHE A 16 2.83 -6.25 -8.69
CA PHE A 16 3.93 -5.29 -8.68
C PHE A 16 3.60 -4.06 -7.83
N LYS A 17 2.44 -3.43 -8.07
CA LYS A 17 1.97 -2.28 -7.28
C LYS A 17 1.88 -2.64 -5.78
N ARG A 18 1.34 -3.82 -5.47
CA ARG A 18 1.24 -4.32 -4.09
C ARG A 18 2.63 -4.44 -3.45
N LYS A 19 3.61 -5.04 -4.12
CA LYS A 19 4.99 -5.17 -3.63
C LYS A 19 5.63 -3.81 -3.38
N VAL A 20 5.54 -2.88 -4.34
CA VAL A 20 6.13 -1.54 -4.23
C VAL A 20 5.52 -0.77 -3.05
N VAL A 21 4.19 -0.79 -2.91
CA VAL A 21 3.50 -0.08 -1.82
C VAL A 21 3.85 -0.68 -0.46
N LEU A 22 3.85 -2.01 -0.33
CA LEU A 22 4.17 -2.68 0.93
C LEU A 22 5.63 -2.45 1.35
N ASP A 23 6.57 -2.58 0.42
CA ASP A 23 7.99 -2.33 0.69
C ASP A 23 8.23 -0.88 1.10
N THR A 24 7.59 0.07 0.40
CA THR A 24 7.69 1.48 0.76
C THR A 24 7.10 1.75 2.15
N LEU A 25 5.94 1.17 2.47
CA LEU A 25 5.36 1.29 3.81
C LEU A 25 6.26 0.67 4.89
N ALA A 26 6.88 -0.48 4.63
CA ALA A 26 7.81 -1.12 5.55
C ALA A 26 9.03 -0.22 5.83
N ARG A 27 9.63 0.37 4.77
CA ARG A 27 10.76 1.32 4.89
C ARG A 27 10.44 2.53 5.78
N PHE A 28 9.18 2.98 5.79
CA PHE A 28 8.72 4.10 6.62
C PHE A 28 7.96 3.66 7.89
N SER A 29 8.13 2.41 8.35
CA SER A 29 7.50 1.88 9.57
C SER A 29 5.97 2.06 9.60
N GLY A 30 5.31 1.93 8.44
CA GLY A 30 3.87 2.12 8.28
C GLY A 30 3.41 3.58 8.27
N ASN A 31 4.32 4.56 8.26
CA ASN A 31 3.96 5.98 8.16
C ASN A 31 3.45 6.30 6.74
N ARG A 32 2.13 6.25 6.60
CA ARG A 32 1.41 6.44 5.32
C ARG A 32 1.72 7.79 4.66
N SER A 33 1.95 8.85 5.44
CA SER A 33 2.27 10.17 4.88
C SER A 33 3.68 10.21 4.28
N ARG A 34 4.67 9.62 4.97
CA ARG A 34 6.05 9.52 4.44
C ARG A 34 6.13 8.55 3.26
N ALA A 35 5.39 7.45 3.30
CA ALA A 35 5.29 6.50 2.19
C ALA A 35 4.65 7.15 0.95
N ALA A 36 3.57 7.91 1.11
CA ALA A 36 2.95 8.66 0.01
C ALA A 36 3.92 9.67 -0.62
N ALA A 37 4.65 10.42 0.22
CA ALA A 37 5.68 11.35 -0.23
C ALA A 37 6.80 10.66 -1.01
N ALA A 38 7.27 9.49 -0.54
CA ALA A 38 8.31 8.72 -1.23
C ALA A 38 7.84 8.10 -2.55
N LEU A 39 6.54 7.76 -2.65
CA LEU A 39 5.90 7.32 -3.88
C LEU A 39 5.51 8.49 -4.81
N GLN A 40 5.74 9.74 -4.39
CA GLN A 40 5.37 10.96 -5.10
C GLN A 40 3.88 11.02 -5.48
N ILE A 41 3.02 10.49 -4.60
CA ILE A 41 1.57 10.54 -4.76
C ILE A 41 0.93 11.20 -3.55
N GLU A 42 -0.30 11.69 -3.72
CA GLU A 42 -1.08 12.18 -2.59
C GLU A 42 -1.40 11.06 -1.60
N ARG A 43 -1.51 11.41 -0.31
CA ARG A 43 -1.89 10.48 0.76
C ARG A 43 -3.29 9.87 0.51
N THR A 44 -4.21 10.65 -0.04
CA THR A 44 -5.56 10.22 -0.45
C THR A 44 -5.49 9.15 -1.53
N SER A 45 -4.67 9.36 -2.55
CA SER A 45 -4.40 8.41 -3.63
C SER A 45 -3.76 7.13 -3.11
N LEU A 46 -2.80 7.22 -2.19
CA LEU A 46 -2.24 6.05 -1.52
C LEU A 46 -3.32 5.26 -0.78
N LEU A 47 -4.20 5.92 -0.01
CA LEU A 47 -5.28 5.23 0.69
C LEU A 47 -6.29 4.57 -0.26
N ARG A 48 -6.56 5.19 -1.41
CA ARG A 48 -7.38 4.60 -2.47
C ARG A 48 -6.72 3.34 -3.02
N LEU A 49 -5.43 3.43 -3.34
CA LEU A 49 -4.62 2.33 -3.83
C LEU A 49 -4.56 1.16 -2.83
N LEU A 50 -4.47 1.42 -1.52
CA LEU A 50 -4.49 0.36 -0.50
C LEU A 50 -5.81 -0.43 -0.48
N ARG A 51 -6.94 0.23 -0.78
CA ARG A 51 -8.25 -0.42 -0.89
C ARG A 51 -8.39 -1.18 -2.20
N GLU A 52 -8.01 -0.55 -3.30
CA GLU A 52 -8.02 -1.18 -4.65
C GLU A 52 -7.14 -2.43 -4.71
N LEU A 53 -6.00 -2.41 -4.02
CA LEU A 53 -5.09 -3.54 -3.91
C LEU A 53 -5.43 -4.46 -2.73
N GLU A 54 -6.55 -4.27 -2.02
CA GLU A 54 -7.00 -5.11 -0.90
C GLU A 54 -5.94 -5.37 0.20
N ILE A 55 -4.98 -4.45 0.38
CA ILE A 55 -3.91 -4.56 1.39
C ILE A 55 -4.13 -3.65 2.60
N ALA A 56 -5.24 -2.93 2.64
CA ALA A 56 -5.58 -2.04 3.75
C ALA A 56 -5.64 -2.77 5.11
N SER A 57 -5.94 -4.08 5.13
CA SER A 57 -5.94 -4.94 6.33
C SER A 57 -4.54 -5.32 6.81
N VAL A 58 -3.58 -5.45 5.89
CA VAL A 58 -2.17 -5.78 6.18
C VAL A 58 -1.43 -4.57 6.74
N VAL A 59 -1.82 -3.37 6.30
CA VAL A 59 -1.18 -2.12 6.73
C VAL A 59 -1.82 -1.64 8.04
N PRO A 60 -1.06 -1.52 9.15
CA PRO A 60 -1.63 -1.09 10.41
C PRO A 60 -2.34 0.26 10.26
N PRO A 61 -3.49 0.46 10.95
CA PRO A 61 -4.19 1.74 10.94
C PRO A 61 -3.26 2.86 11.41
N PRO A 62 -3.41 4.09 10.89
CA PRO A 62 -2.56 5.20 11.29
C PRO A 62 -2.66 5.38 12.81
N ARG A 63 -1.51 5.31 13.50
CA ARG A 63 -1.42 5.56 14.93
C ARG A 63 -1.56 7.07 15.17
N GLY A 64 -2.77 7.53 15.50
CA GLY A 64 -3.13 8.90 15.88
C GLY A 64 -4.31 9.43 15.05
N ARG A 65 -5.45 9.84 15.62
CA ARG A 65 -5.82 10.34 16.96
C ARG A 65 -7.03 9.53 17.49
N PRO A 66 -7.20 9.28 18.79
CA PRO A 66 -8.46 8.76 19.30
C PRO A 66 -9.59 9.72 18.90
N ALA A 67 -10.65 9.18 18.28
CA ALA A 67 -11.91 9.89 18.15
C ALA A 67 -12.45 10.10 19.57
N GLY A 68 -12.32 11.31 20.10
CA GLY A 68 -12.75 11.61 21.46
C GLY A 68 -12.32 12.99 21.93
N ARG A 69 -13.13 13.99 21.59
CA ARG A 69 -13.64 15.07 22.45
C ARG A 69 -14.21 16.14 21.53
N ASP A 70 -15.54 16.20 21.47
CA ASP A 70 -16.39 17.39 21.59
C ASP A 70 -17.87 16.92 21.56
#